data_AF-A0A364H0W3-F1
#
_entry.id   AF-A0A364H0W3-F1
#
_cell.length_a   1.000
_cell.length_b   1.000
_cell.length_c   1.000
_cell.angle_alpha   90.00
_cell.angle_beta   90.00
_cell.angle_gamma   90.00
#
_symmetry.space_group_name_H-M   'P 1'
#
loop_
_entity.id
_entity.type
_entity.pdbx_description
1 polymer ?
#
loop_
_entity_poly.entity_id
_entity_poly.type
_entity_poly.pdbx_seq_one_letter_code
_entity_poly.pdbx_strand_id
1 'polypeptide(L)'
;MGEVLRQSSGNGMPVKTYLNRTLIQHRQYLSRACIDALNRFLANDDKVLASILATFNAPLTIWANPIVDAATSANDFDLRDVRRRKMSVYLGVTPDHLSEAAILMNLMFSQLVNLNTKELAEDNPALKYQCLLLLDEMTAIGKIQIIARAVAYMAGYNLRLLSIVQSDSQLESVYGRADARTIVTNHAMQILFAPREQKDANAYSEMLGTRTERSRTTSRSNGMFGARGGATESFSDQRRALMLPQEIKELDRDKEIILLENTKPILADRICYWRDRAFTSRVMDAPAVPALDLVRFSAQIEQRLRELSDDDVDEQTGELTHVRADYLELVHAWDLRELPQTLDNVSCEEAAAYVDRHFTLLGVPADDVARAARRLARGEDGMTDTETGARKRDPSPVARASGGVQ
;
A
#
# COMPACT_ATOMS: atom_id res chain seq x y z
N MET A 1 15.53 -7.13 5.85
CA MET A 1 16.33 -6.01 6.42
C MET A 1 16.35 -6.04 7.95
N GLY A 2 15.28 -6.44 8.64
CA GLY A 2 15.32 -6.55 10.11
C GLY A 2 16.29 -7.59 10.64
N GLU A 3 16.65 -8.61 9.86
CA GLU A 3 17.77 -9.50 10.21
C GLU A 3 19.09 -8.72 10.40
N VAL A 4 19.36 -7.75 9.54
CA VAL A 4 20.56 -6.89 9.68
C VAL A 4 20.52 -6.11 10.99
N LEU A 5 19.34 -5.59 11.38
CA LEU A 5 19.16 -4.87 12.64
C LEU A 5 19.37 -5.78 13.86
N ARG A 6 18.87 -7.02 13.85
CA ARG A 6 19.07 -7.98 14.95
C ARG A 6 20.54 -8.32 15.14
N GLN A 7 21.22 -8.59 14.03
CA GLN A 7 22.64 -8.94 14.01
C GLN A 7 23.51 -7.76 14.50
N SER A 8 23.21 -6.54 14.08
CA SER A 8 23.92 -5.33 14.53
C SER A 8 23.61 -4.94 15.98
N SER A 9 22.49 -5.40 16.53
CA SER A 9 22.11 -5.21 17.93
C SER A 9 22.68 -6.29 18.86
N GLY A 10 23.46 -7.24 18.31
CA GLY A 10 24.17 -8.26 19.07
C GLY A 10 23.31 -9.44 19.53
N ASN A 11 22.08 -9.56 19.03
CA ASN A 11 21.15 -10.66 19.29
C ASN A 11 21.04 -11.05 20.78
N GLY A 12 20.90 -10.06 21.67
CA GLY A 12 20.82 -10.25 23.13
C GLY A 12 22.17 -10.30 23.86
N MET A 13 23.29 -10.15 23.16
CA MET A 13 24.64 -10.09 23.71
C MET A 13 25.36 -8.78 23.34
N PRO A 14 26.44 -8.39 24.04
CA PRO A 14 27.30 -7.31 23.60
C PRO A 14 27.81 -7.56 22.17
N VAL A 15 27.65 -6.59 21.28
CA VAL A 15 27.89 -6.73 19.83
C VAL A 15 29.28 -7.27 19.51
N LYS A 16 30.33 -6.82 20.23
CA LYS A 16 31.69 -7.35 20.05
C LYS A 16 31.79 -8.84 20.35
N THR A 17 31.17 -9.29 21.43
CA THR A 17 31.16 -10.70 21.84
C THR A 17 30.40 -11.53 20.83
N TYR A 18 29.22 -11.05 20.42
CA TYR A 18 28.37 -11.70 19.44
C TYR A 18 29.09 -11.90 18.09
N LEU A 19 29.64 -10.82 17.52
CA LEU A 19 30.33 -10.87 16.23
C LEU A 19 31.62 -11.70 16.28
N ASN A 20 32.40 -11.65 17.37
CA ASN A 20 33.57 -12.52 17.55
C ASN A 20 33.18 -14.00 17.57
N ARG A 21 32.12 -14.35 18.31
CA ARG A 21 31.62 -15.72 18.37
C ARG A 21 31.16 -16.19 16.99
N THR A 22 30.39 -15.36 16.29
CA THR A 22 29.88 -15.62 14.93
C THR A 22 31.04 -15.81 13.94
N LEU A 23 32.06 -14.96 14.00
CA LEU A 23 33.27 -15.06 13.17
C LEU A 23 34.00 -16.39 13.36
N ILE A 24 34.10 -16.87 14.60
CA ILE A 24 34.75 -18.15 14.91
C ILE A 24 33.90 -19.32 14.40
N GLN A 25 32.60 -19.30 14.68
CA GLN A 25 31.67 -20.37 14.32
C GLN A 25 31.48 -20.51 12.81
N HIS A 26 31.37 -19.39 12.08
CA HIS A 26 31.06 -19.38 10.65
C HIS A 26 32.27 -19.08 9.77
N ARG A 27 33.50 -19.12 10.30
CA ARG A 27 34.73 -18.75 9.59
C ARG A 27 34.88 -19.41 8.23
N GLN A 28 34.44 -20.66 8.10
CA GLN A 28 34.52 -21.46 6.88
C GLN A 28 33.60 -20.98 5.74
N TYR A 29 32.54 -20.22 6.07
CA TYR A 29 31.58 -19.69 5.10
C TYR A 29 31.87 -18.23 4.71
N LEU A 30 32.84 -17.59 5.37
CA LEU A 30 33.16 -16.17 5.16
C LEU A 30 34.41 -16.03 4.28
N SER A 31 34.36 -15.08 3.34
CA SER A 31 35.53 -14.74 2.53
C SER A 31 36.61 -14.08 3.40
N ARG A 32 37.89 -14.19 2.98
CA ARG A 32 39.01 -13.52 3.68
C ARG A 32 38.77 -12.01 3.80
N ALA A 33 38.28 -11.37 2.74
CA ALA A 33 37.96 -9.95 2.75
C ALA A 33 36.87 -9.59 3.78
N CYS A 34 35.86 -10.44 3.95
CA CYS A 34 34.82 -10.26 4.95
C CYS A 34 35.38 -10.39 6.38
N ILE A 35 36.19 -11.42 6.63
CA ILE A 35 36.84 -11.64 7.92
C ILE A 35 37.75 -10.46 8.28
N ASP A 36 38.56 -9.98 7.33
CA ASP A 36 39.45 -8.84 7.57
C ASP A 36 38.68 -7.55 7.85
N ALA A 37 37.57 -7.31 7.13
CA ALA A 37 36.72 -6.15 7.36
C ALA A 37 36.05 -6.19 8.74
N LEU A 38 35.53 -7.34 9.15
CA LEU A 38 34.92 -7.54 10.47
C LEU A 38 35.97 -7.42 11.59
N ASN A 39 37.17 -7.96 11.41
CA ASN A 39 38.25 -7.80 12.39
C ASN A 39 38.68 -6.34 12.53
N ARG A 40 38.80 -5.59 11.43
CA ARG A 40 39.06 -4.13 11.49
C ARG A 40 37.95 -3.38 12.21
N PHE A 41 36.70 -3.77 11.99
CA PHE A 41 35.56 -3.20 12.71
C PHE A 41 35.62 -3.47 14.22
N LEU A 42 35.92 -4.72 14.61
CA LEU A 42 36.02 -5.15 16.01
C LEU A 42 37.25 -4.60 16.75
N ALA A 43 38.30 -4.26 16.01
CA ALA A 43 39.52 -3.67 16.56
C ALA A 43 39.35 -2.20 17.02
N ASN A 44 38.26 -1.53 16.63
CA ASN A 44 37.96 -0.18 17.14
C ASN A 44 37.69 -0.23 18.65
N ASP A 45 37.98 0.87 19.34
CA ASP A 45 37.58 1.03 20.74
C ASP A 45 36.05 1.07 20.88
N ASP A 46 35.57 0.83 22.11
CA ASP A 46 34.13 0.69 22.37
C ASP A 46 33.34 1.96 22.04
N LYS A 47 33.94 3.15 22.20
CA LYS A 47 33.27 4.43 21.93
C LYS A 47 33.10 4.64 20.43
N VAL A 48 34.14 4.39 19.64
CA VAL A 48 34.06 4.46 18.17
C VAL A 48 33.08 3.42 17.64
N LEU A 49 33.11 2.19 18.16
CA LEU A 49 32.18 1.14 17.76
C LEU A 49 30.72 1.53 18.03
N ALA A 50 30.43 2.04 19.23
CA ALA A 50 29.08 2.48 19.60
C ALA A 50 28.58 3.61 18.70
N SER A 51 29.45 4.55 18.32
CA SER A 51 29.12 5.63 17.39
C SER A 51 28.79 5.11 15.98
N ILE A 52 29.58 4.15 15.47
CA ILE A 52 29.32 3.51 14.18
C ILE A 52 27.98 2.75 14.21
N LEU A 53 27.74 1.96 15.26
CA LEU A 53 26.49 1.20 15.42
C LEU A 53 25.27 2.10 15.54
N ALA A 54 25.37 3.21 16.28
CA ALA A 54 24.29 4.18 16.38
C ALA A 54 23.92 4.77 15.01
N THR A 55 24.94 5.14 14.22
CA THR A 55 24.74 5.68 12.87
C THR A 55 24.18 4.63 11.91
N PHE A 56 24.65 3.38 12.02
CA PHE A 56 24.20 2.25 11.19
C PHE A 56 22.76 1.81 11.51
N ASN A 57 22.39 1.77 12.79
CA ASN A 57 21.07 1.31 13.24
C ASN A 57 19.99 2.38 13.06
N ALA A 58 20.33 3.67 13.10
CA ALA A 58 19.37 4.76 12.99
C ALA A 58 18.34 4.57 11.84
N PRO A 59 18.74 4.37 10.56
CA PRO A 59 17.78 4.15 9.47
C PRO A 59 17.10 2.77 9.52
N LEU A 60 17.64 1.81 10.28
CA LEU A 60 17.11 0.46 10.41
C LEU A 60 16.03 0.33 11.49
N THR A 61 15.87 1.33 12.35
CA THR A 61 14.96 1.30 13.50
C THR A 61 13.51 0.95 13.13
N ILE A 62 13.06 1.29 11.92
CA ILE A 62 11.71 0.93 11.45
C ILE A 62 11.47 -0.59 11.41
N TRP A 63 12.52 -1.39 11.21
CA TRP A 63 12.45 -2.86 11.26
C TRP A 63 12.39 -3.42 12.69
N ALA A 64 12.43 -2.58 13.72
CA ALA A 64 12.03 -2.99 15.07
C ALA A 64 10.52 -3.23 15.16
N ASN A 65 9.73 -2.66 14.24
CA ASN A 65 8.31 -2.98 14.13
C ASN A 65 8.16 -4.39 13.49
N PRO A 66 7.55 -5.36 14.20
CA PRO A 66 7.42 -6.73 13.71
C PRO A 66 6.60 -6.82 12.41
N ILE A 67 5.67 -5.88 12.17
CA ILE A 67 4.87 -5.82 10.94
C ILE A 67 5.78 -5.51 9.75
N VAL A 68 6.62 -4.48 9.88
CA VAL A 68 7.53 -4.06 8.80
C VAL A 68 8.57 -5.14 8.52
N ASP A 69 9.10 -5.76 9.58
CA ASP A 69 10.06 -6.83 9.40
C ASP A 69 9.44 -8.07 8.76
N ALA A 70 8.27 -8.50 9.21
CA ALA A 70 7.53 -9.60 8.61
C ALA A 70 7.23 -9.33 7.13
N ALA A 71 6.71 -8.15 6.81
CA ALA A 71 6.39 -7.75 5.44
C ALA A 71 7.60 -7.66 4.51
N THR A 72 8.82 -7.53 5.04
CA THR A 72 10.06 -7.40 4.26
C THR A 72 11.06 -8.54 4.51
N SER A 73 10.59 -9.63 5.13
CA SER A 73 11.41 -10.79 5.49
C SER A 73 11.66 -11.73 4.30
N ALA A 74 10.71 -11.76 3.35
CA ALA A 74 10.74 -12.57 2.16
C ALA A 74 10.36 -11.75 0.93
N ASN A 75 10.45 -12.36 -0.24
CA ASN A 75 10.07 -11.71 -1.49
C ASN A 75 9.36 -12.73 -2.39
N ASP A 76 8.16 -12.39 -2.82
CA ASP A 76 7.24 -13.20 -3.64
C ASP A 76 7.22 -12.76 -5.12
N PHE A 77 7.77 -11.57 -5.43
CA PHE A 77 7.91 -11.07 -6.79
C PHE A 77 9.29 -10.46 -7.07
N ASP A 78 9.65 -10.29 -8.34
CA ASP A 78 10.93 -9.69 -8.72
C ASP A 78 10.69 -8.35 -9.41
N LEU A 79 11.25 -7.27 -8.87
CA LEU A 79 11.16 -5.94 -9.49
C LEU A 79 11.80 -5.89 -10.88
N ARG A 80 12.70 -6.83 -11.23
CA ARG A 80 13.27 -6.98 -12.59
C ARG A 80 12.24 -7.49 -13.61
N ASP A 81 11.12 -8.02 -13.15
CA ASP A 81 10.08 -8.58 -14.02
C ASP A 81 9.07 -7.55 -14.50
N VAL A 82 8.98 -6.36 -13.88
CA VAL A 82 7.99 -5.31 -14.22
C VAL A 82 7.99 -4.91 -15.70
N ARG A 83 9.13 -5.05 -16.38
CA ARG A 83 9.30 -4.77 -17.81
C ARG A 83 9.32 -6.03 -18.68
N ARG A 84 9.38 -7.22 -18.08
CA ARG A 84 9.50 -8.51 -18.78
C ARG A 84 8.17 -9.24 -18.93
N ARG A 85 7.30 -9.11 -17.92
CA ARG A 85 5.93 -9.65 -17.91
C ARG A 85 4.96 -8.59 -17.39
N LYS A 86 3.68 -8.78 -17.68
CA LYS A 86 2.63 -7.90 -17.15
C LYS A 86 2.57 -8.10 -15.63
N MET A 87 2.79 -7.02 -14.90
CA MET A 87 2.77 -6.99 -13.43
C MET A 87 2.31 -5.62 -12.96
N SER A 88 1.50 -5.60 -11.91
CA SER A 88 1.05 -4.38 -11.23
C SER A 88 1.37 -4.53 -9.75
N VAL A 89 2.03 -3.53 -9.19
CA VAL A 89 2.39 -3.47 -7.77
C VAL A 89 1.68 -2.28 -7.17
N TYR A 90 0.86 -2.53 -6.16
CA TYR A 90 0.11 -1.49 -5.45
C TYR A 90 0.78 -1.23 -4.11
N LEU A 91 1.13 0.03 -3.85
CA LEU A 91 1.73 0.47 -2.60
C LEU A 91 0.69 1.32 -1.86
N GLY A 92 0.01 0.70 -0.90
CA GLY A 92 -0.98 1.36 -0.05
C GLY A 92 -0.39 1.69 1.31
N VAL A 93 -0.48 2.95 1.72
CA VAL A 93 -0.05 3.42 3.03
C VAL A 93 -1.16 4.26 3.62
N THR A 94 -1.53 4.01 4.88
CA THR A 94 -2.51 4.82 5.57
C THR A 94 -1.89 6.15 6.02
N PRO A 95 -2.65 7.26 6.06
CA PRO A 95 -2.10 8.60 6.35
C PRO A 95 -1.29 8.71 7.66
N ASP A 96 -1.70 7.95 8.67
CA ASP A 96 -1.09 7.84 10.00
C ASP A 96 0.30 7.19 10.01
N HIS A 97 0.66 6.45 8.96
CA HIS A 97 1.95 5.76 8.83
C HIS A 97 2.85 6.31 7.71
N LEU A 98 2.50 7.44 7.09
CA LEU A 98 3.24 8.00 5.94
C LEU A 98 4.72 8.30 6.23
N SER A 99 5.03 8.86 7.41
CA SER A 99 6.40 9.22 7.79
C SER A 99 7.31 8.00 7.96
N GLU A 100 6.79 6.93 8.54
CA GLU A 100 7.48 5.65 8.68
C GLU A 100 7.65 4.98 7.31
N ALA A 101 6.56 4.93 6.53
CA ALA A 101 6.57 4.35 5.20
C ALA A 101 7.52 5.07 4.23
N ALA A 102 7.83 6.36 4.43
CA ALA A 102 8.72 7.12 3.56
C ALA A 102 10.07 6.43 3.31
N ILE A 103 10.64 5.76 4.32
CA ILE A 103 11.89 5.00 4.18
C ILE A 103 11.67 3.77 3.28
N LEU A 104 10.60 3.01 3.52
CA LEU A 104 10.26 1.82 2.75
C LEU A 104 9.92 2.17 1.30
N MET A 105 9.17 3.25 1.07
CA MET A 105 8.82 3.76 -0.24
C MET A 105 10.07 4.22 -1.00
N ASN A 106 10.97 4.96 -0.34
CA ASN A 106 12.25 5.33 -0.93
C ASN A 106 13.08 4.11 -1.30
N LEU A 107 13.13 3.10 -0.44
CA LEU A 107 13.85 1.85 -0.70
C LEU A 107 13.25 1.11 -1.92
N MET A 108 11.92 0.93 -1.94
CA MET A 108 11.21 0.28 -3.04
C MET A 108 11.50 0.99 -4.36
N PHE A 109 11.22 2.31 -4.45
CA PHE A 109 11.46 3.04 -5.69
C PHE A 109 12.93 3.04 -6.09
N SER A 110 13.85 3.11 -5.12
CA SER A 110 15.28 3.04 -5.41
C SER A 110 15.66 1.70 -6.03
N GLN A 111 15.14 0.59 -5.50
CA GLN A 111 15.36 -0.73 -6.07
C GLN A 111 14.70 -0.86 -7.45
N LEU A 112 13.44 -0.45 -7.59
CA LEU A 112 12.69 -0.52 -8.84
C LEU A 112 13.45 0.18 -9.96
N VAL A 113 13.83 1.45 -9.75
CA VAL A 113 14.55 2.22 -10.77
C VAL A 113 15.93 1.62 -11.03
N ASN A 114 16.76 1.41 -10.00
CA ASN A 114 18.14 0.93 -10.18
C ASN A 114 18.21 -0.45 -10.84
N LEU A 115 17.24 -1.33 -10.61
CA LEU A 115 17.19 -2.66 -11.25
C LEU A 115 16.71 -2.58 -12.70
N ASN A 116 15.88 -1.59 -13.04
CA ASN A 116 15.28 -1.44 -14.37
C ASN A 116 15.94 -0.39 -15.25
N THR A 117 17.02 0.28 -14.81
CA THR A 117 17.78 1.25 -15.61
C THR A 117 19.21 0.79 -15.90
N LYS A 118 19.47 -0.52 -15.87
CA LYS A 118 20.78 -1.11 -16.21
C LYS A 118 20.96 -1.38 -17.71
N GLU A 119 19.85 -1.66 -18.40
CA GLU A 119 19.82 -2.06 -19.81
C GLU A 119 18.68 -1.33 -20.52
N LEU A 120 18.96 -0.84 -21.72
CA LEU A 120 17.95 -0.25 -22.60
C LEU A 120 17.02 -1.34 -23.14
N ALA A 121 15.78 -0.97 -23.44
CA ALA A 121 14.81 -1.90 -24.02
C ALA A 121 15.24 -2.41 -25.41
N GLU A 122 15.96 -1.58 -26.16
CA GLU A 122 16.47 -1.88 -27.50
C GLU A 122 17.55 -2.96 -27.49
N ASP A 123 18.36 -2.99 -26.43
CA ASP A 123 19.46 -3.95 -26.27
C ASP A 123 19.02 -5.31 -25.72
N ASN A 124 17.81 -5.39 -25.15
CA ASN A 124 17.29 -6.60 -24.53
C ASN A 124 15.83 -6.90 -24.93
N PRO A 125 15.60 -7.85 -25.86
CA PRO A 125 14.26 -8.26 -26.31
C PRO A 125 13.35 -8.81 -25.21
N ALA A 126 13.89 -9.16 -24.03
CA ALA A 126 13.07 -9.56 -22.89
C ALA A 126 12.33 -8.37 -22.25
N LEU A 127 12.82 -7.13 -22.43
CA LEU A 127 12.23 -5.91 -21.85
C LEU A 127 11.11 -5.36 -22.73
N LYS A 128 10.03 -6.12 -22.83
CA LYS A 128 8.91 -5.90 -23.78
C LYS A 128 7.91 -4.84 -23.34
N TYR A 129 7.80 -4.57 -22.04
CA TYR A 129 6.75 -3.72 -21.48
C TYR A 129 7.28 -2.40 -20.94
N GLN A 130 6.45 -1.36 -21.05
CA GLN A 130 6.65 -0.11 -20.34
C GLN A 130 6.07 -0.23 -18.93
N CYS A 131 6.78 0.31 -17.94
CA CYS A 131 6.33 0.34 -16.55
C CYS A 131 5.94 1.77 -16.18
N LEU A 132 4.70 1.94 -15.73
CA LEU A 132 4.19 3.22 -15.23
C LEU A 132 4.39 3.29 -13.71
N LEU A 133 5.13 4.30 -13.27
CA LEU A 133 5.24 4.72 -11.89
C LEU A 133 4.17 5.79 -11.67
N LEU A 134 3.04 5.39 -11.10
CA LEU A 134 1.94 6.28 -10.74
C LEU A 134 2.07 6.70 -9.28
N LEU A 135 2.17 8.01 -9.05
CA LEU A 135 2.22 8.62 -7.74
C LEU A 135 0.97 9.51 -7.60
N ASP A 136 -0.04 9.02 -6.88
CA ASP A 136 -1.34 9.66 -6.69
C ASP A 136 -1.26 10.97 -5.88
N GLU A 137 -0.35 11.01 -4.93
CA GLU A 137 0.05 12.21 -4.21
C GLU A 137 1.55 12.15 -3.97
N MET A 138 2.33 12.60 -4.96
CA MET A 138 3.79 12.50 -4.94
C MET A 138 4.41 13.17 -3.72
N THR A 139 3.77 14.23 -3.20
CA THR A 139 4.32 15.01 -2.08
C THR A 139 4.02 14.42 -0.70
N ALA A 140 3.00 13.56 -0.57
CA ALA A 140 2.59 12.99 0.72
C ALA A 140 3.63 12.07 1.36
N ILE A 141 4.37 11.31 0.53
CA ILE A 141 5.42 10.39 0.98
C ILE A 141 6.71 11.15 1.36
N GLY A 142 6.79 12.43 1.01
CA GLY A 142 8.02 13.22 1.10
C GLY A 142 8.95 12.98 -0.09
N LYS A 143 10.20 13.43 0.03
CA LYS A 143 11.15 13.42 -1.09
C LYS A 143 11.61 12.00 -1.45
N ILE A 144 11.15 11.49 -2.58
CA ILE A 144 11.65 10.24 -3.17
C ILE A 144 12.93 10.54 -3.97
N GLN A 145 14.08 10.28 -3.35
CA GLN A 145 15.39 10.76 -3.86
C GLN A 145 15.73 10.21 -5.25
N ILE A 146 15.43 8.94 -5.49
CA ILE A 146 15.74 8.31 -6.77
C ILE A 146 14.93 8.93 -7.92
N ILE A 147 13.69 9.34 -7.67
CA ILE A 147 12.82 9.92 -8.70
C ILE A 147 13.36 11.28 -9.14
N ALA A 148 13.77 12.12 -8.19
CA ALA A 148 14.39 13.42 -8.49
C ALA A 148 15.64 13.28 -9.39
N ARG A 149 16.43 12.23 -9.17
CA ARG A 149 17.64 11.94 -9.96
C ARG A 149 17.34 11.27 -11.30
N ALA A 150 16.36 10.38 -11.33
CA ALA A 150 16.09 9.51 -12.48
C ALA A 150 15.15 10.12 -13.51
N VAL A 151 14.39 11.18 -13.17
CA VAL A 151 13.39 11.78 -14.05
C VAL A 151 13.94 12.18 -15.42
N ALA A 152 15.21 12.58 -15.48
CA ALA A 152 15.86 12.99 -16.73
C ALA A 152 16.18 11.85 -17.71
N TYR A 153 16.28 10.60 -17.25
CA TYR A 153 16.70 9.49 -18.11
C TYR A 153 15.75 8.28 -18.09
N MET A 154 14.88 8.15 -17.09
CA MET A 154 14.04 6.96 -16.90
C MET A 154 13.13 6.66 -18.11
N ALA A 155 12.71 7.70 -18.84
CA ALA A 155 11.89 7.58 -20.04
C ALA A 155 12.57 6.76 -21.15
N GLY A 156 13.89 6.85 -21.29
CA GLY A 156 14.67 6.05 -22.25
C GLY A 156 14.73 4.56 -21.89
N TYR A 157 14.50 4.24 -20.61
CA TYR A 157 14.44 2.87 -20.10
C TYR A 157 13.01 2.32 -20.06
N ASN A 158 12.06 2.92 -20.77
CA ASN A 158 10.64 2.51 -20.74
C ASN A 158 10.02 2.53 -19.33
N LEU A 159 10.55 3.38 -18.44
CA LEU A 159 9.90 3.76 -17.18
C LEU A 159 9.20 5.09 -17.40
N ARG A 160 7.89 5.11 -17.18
CA ARG A 160 7.05 6.31 -17.33
C ARG A 160 6.68 6.82 -15.95
N LEU A 161 6.89 8.10 -15.70
CA LEU A 161 6.46 8.74 -14.46
C LEU A 161 5.13 9.45 -14.71
N LEU A 162 4.15 9.19 -13.85
CA LEU A 162 2.92 9.95 -13.74
C LEU A 162 2.82 10.41 -12.30
N SER A 163 3.14 11.69 -12.08
CA SER A 163 3.06 12.33 -10.77
C SER A 163 1.84 13.23 -10.69
N ILE A 164 1.04 13.04 -9.65
CA ILE A 164 -0.05 13.94 -9.28
C ILE A 164 0.42 14.76 -8.07
N VAL A 165 0.24 16.08 -8.17
CA VAL A 165 0.59 17.07 -7.15
C VAL A 165 -0.56 18.05 -7.01
N GLN A 166 -0.77 18.61 -5.82
CA GLN A 166 -1.85 19.59 -5.62
C GLN A 166 -1.47 20.97 -6.16
N SER A 167 -0.19 21.33 -6.03
CA SER A 167 0.37 22.58 -6.53
C SER A 167 1.87 22.48 -6.74
N ASP A 168 2.40 23.36 -7.58
CA ASP A 168 3.86 23.50 -7.77
C ASP A 168 4.55 23.96 -6.48
N SER A 169 3.87 24.77 -5.66
CA SER A 169 4.39 25.24 -4.37
C SER A 169 4.62 24.09 -3.38
N GLN A 170 3.72 23.10 -3.35
CA GLN A 170 3.87 21.91 -2.52
C GLN A 170 5.04 21.04 -3.02
N LEU A 171 5.18 20.88 -4.35
CA LEU A 171 6.30 20.16 -4.94
C LEU A 171 7.64 20.85 -4.61
N GLU A 172 7.73 22.18 -4.73
CA GLU A 172 8.90 22.97 -4.33
C GLU A 172 9.24 22.81 -2.84
N SER A 173 8.23 22.71 -1.97
CA SER A 173 8.46 22.56 -0.52
C SER A 173 9.11 21.22 -0.15
N VAL A 174 8.77 20.15 -0.87
CA VAL A 174 9.26 18.79 -0.58
C VAL A 174 10.57 18.50 -1.31
N TYR A 175 10.65 18.84 -2.60
CA TYR A 175 11.79 18.50 -3.44
C TYR A 175 12.87 19.59 -3.46
N GLY A 176 12.51 20.83 -3.14
CA GLY A 176 13.32 22.01 -3.36
C GLY A 176 13.13 22.57 -4.77
N ARG A 177 13.31 23.89 -4.94
CA ARG A 177 13.05 24.60 -6.21
C ARG A 177 13.75 23.99 -7.43
N ALA A 178 15.01 23.59 -7.29
CA ALA A 178 15.80 23.05 -8.40
C ALA A 178 15.26 21.69 -8.88
N ASP A 179 14.99 20.78 -7.96
CA ASP A 179 14.50 19.43 -8.28
C ASP A 179 13.03 19.48 -8.74
N ALA A 180 12.19 20.30 -8.10
CA ALA A 180 10.81 20.52 -8.53
C ALA A 180 10.74 21.01 -9.98
N ARG A 181 11.54 22.03 -10.34
CA ARG A 181 11.63 22.52 -11.71
C ARG A 181 12.10 21.43 -12.68
N THR A 182 13.09 20.65 -12.29
CA THR A 182 13.59 19.51 -13.08
C THR A 182 12.50 18.47 -13.33
N ILE A 183 11.73 18.11 -12.29
CA ILE A 183 10.60 17.18 -12.41
C ILE A 183 9.57 17.73 -13.40
N VAL A 184 9.11 18.97 -13.22
CA VAL A 184 8.10 19.59 -14.09
C VAL A 184 8.57 19.69 -15.55
N THR A 185 9.86 20.00 -15.76
CA THR A 185 10.43 20.20 -17.11
C THR A 185 10.63 18.87 -17.86
N ASN A 186 10.87 17.77 -17.15
CA ASN A 186 11.00 16.44 -17.77
C ASN A 186 9.64 15.75 -18.01
N HIS A 187 8.54 16.31 -17.51
CA HIS A 187 7.20 15.86 -17.88
C HIS A 187 6.78 16.50 -19.20
N ALA A 188 6.90 15.72 -20.29
CA ALA A 188 6.48 16.14 -21.62
C ALA A 188 4.96 16.41 -21.74
N MET A 189 4.17 15.86 -20.81
CA MET A 189 2.73 16.09 -20.70
C MET A 189 2.38 16.59 -19.31
N GLN A 190 1.53 17.61 -19.25
CA GLN A 190 0.97 18.17 -18.03
C GLN A 190 -0.55 18.29 -18.16
N ILE A 191 -1.27 17.86 -17.12
CA ILE A 191 -2.73 17.96 -17.05
C ILE A 191 -3.05 18.97 -15.96
N LEU A 192 -3.65 20.09 -16.35
CA LEU A 192 -3.98 21.19 -15.45
C LEU A 192 -5.47 21.17 -15.13
N PHE A 193 -5.78 21.29 -13.85
CA PHE A 193 -7.14 21.44 -13.34
C PHE A 193 -7.37 22.88 -12.89
N ALA A 194 -8.63 23.25 -12.63
CA ALA A 194 -8.98 24.56 -12.09
C ALA A 194 -8.20 24.84 -10.78
N PRO A 195 -7.30 25.84 -10.77
CA PRO A 195 -6.48 26.13 -9.60
C PRO A 195 -7.29 26.89 -8.56
N ARG A 196 -6.95 26.67 -7.28
CA ARG A 196 -7.52 27.46 -6.17
C ARG A 196 -6.77 28.77 -5.97
N GLU A 197 -5.44 28.73 -6.08
CA GLU A 197 -4.57 29.88 -5.84
C GLU A 197 -4.48 30.80 -7.07
N GLN A 198 -4.45 32.12 -6.82
CA GLN A 198 -4.29 33.11 -7.90
C GLN A 198 -2.94 33.00 -8.60
N LYS A 199 -1.89 32.62 -7.85
CA LYS A 199 -0.54 32.47 -8.38
C LYS A 199 -0.49 31.37 -9.45
N ASP A 200 -1.10 30.22 -9.17
CA ASP A 200 -1.17 29.09 -10.10
C ASP A 200 -2.00 29.46 -11.34
N ALA A 201 -3.12 30.16 -11.16
CA ALA A 201 -3.93 30.65 -12.29
C ALA A 201 -3.14 31.58 -13.23
N ASN A 202 -2.30 32.45 -12.67
CA ASN A 202 -1.43 33.33 -13.45
C ASN A 202 -0.35 32.52 -14.19
N ALA A 203 0.27 31.54 -13.52
CA ALA A 203 1.27 30.67 -14.14
C ALA A 203 0.67 29.85 -15.30
N TYR A 204 -0.53 29.27 -15.11
CA TYR A 204 -1.22 28.52 -16.15
C TYR A 204 -1.60 29.40 -17.35
N SER A 205 -2.04 30.64 -17.11
CA SER A 205 -2.32 31.61 -18.18
C SER A 205 -1.07 31.95 -19.00
N GLU A 206 0.07 32.10 -18.32
CA GLU A 206 1.36 32.34 -18.96
C GLU A 206 1.82 31.12 -19.78
N MET A 207 1.67 29.90 -19.24
CA MET A 207 2.00 28.64 -19.92
C MET A 207 1.18 28.43 -21.19
N LEU A 208 -0.11 28.81 -21.18
CA LEU A 208 -0.99 28.76 -22.34
C LEU A 208 -0.63 29.79 -23.42
N GLY A 209 0.09 30.85 -23.02
CA GLY A 209 0.49 31.94 -23.90
C GLY A 209 -0.66 32.85 -24.31
N THR A 210 -0.46 33.56 -25.42
CA THR A 210 -1.35 34.62 -25.88
C THR A 210 -1.83 34.38 -27.30
N ARG A 211 -3.06 34.81 -27.59
CA ARG A 211 -3.64 34.90 -28.93
C ARG A 211 -3.76 36.35 -29.37
N THR A 212 -3.89 36.55 -30.68
CA THR A 212 -4.26 37.85 -31.25
C THR A 212 -5.77 37.94 -31.29
N GLU A 213 -6.33 39.00 -30.72
CA GLU A 213 -7.77 39.30 -30.72
C GLU A 213 -8.02 40.58 -31.53
N ARG A 214 -8.97 40.51 -32.47
CA ARG A 214 -9.38 41.68 -33.25
C ARG A 214 -10.40 42.49 -32.47
N SER A 215 -9.98 43.65 -31.98
CA SER A 215 -10.87 44.60 -31.33
C SER A 215 -11.53 45.50 -32.38
N ARG A 216 -12.87 45.61 -32.34
CA ARG A 216 -13.65 46.52 -33.18
C ARG A 216 -14.12 47.68 -32.32
N THR A 217 -13.61 48.86 -32.60
CA THR A 217 -14.07 50.10 -31.97
C THR A 217 -15.03 50.80 -32.93
N THR A 218 -16.27 51.01 -32.49
CA THR A 218 -17.25 51.81 -33.22
C THR A 218 -17.37 53.17 -32.54
N SER A 219 -16.94 54.22 -33.22
CA SER A 219 -17.17 55.59 -32.76
C SER A 219 -18.43 56.15 -33.44
N ARG A 220 -19.36 56.65 -32.62
CA ARG A 220 -20.54 57.38 -33.09
C ARG A 220 -20.30 58.86 -32.85
N SER A 221 -20.19 59.63 -33.94
CA SER A 221 -20.15 61.08 -33.85
C SER A 221 -21.55 61.59 -33.52
N ASN A 222 -21.73 62.17 -32.33
CA ASN A 222 -22.97 62.84 -31.96
C ASN A 222 -22.96 64.23 -32.62
N GLY A 223 -23.39 64.30 -33.88
CA GLY A 223 -23.44 65.54 -34.64
C GLY A 223 -24.44 66.53 -34.04
N MET A 224 -23.94 67.60 -33.41
CA MET A 224 -24.74 68.78 -33.11
C MET A 224 -24.86 69.60 -34.41
N PHE A 225 -26.09 69.95 -34.81
CA PHE A 225 -26.46 70.68 -36.03
C PHE A 225 -26.29 69.93 -37.37
N GLY A 226 -27.32 69.16 -37.75
CA GLY A 226 -27.70 68.93 -39.15
C GLY A 226 -26.84 68.00 -40.01
N ALA A 227 -25.65 67.58 -39.57
CA ALA A 227 -24.83 66.61 -40.30
C ALA A 227 -25.21 65.16 -39.93
N ARG A 228 -25.43 64.30 -40.93
CA ARG A 228 -25.58 62.85 -40.73
C ARG A 228 -24.30 62.30 -40.09
N GLY A 229 -24.35 62.02 -38.79
CA GLY A 229 -23.24 61.40 -38.06
C GLY A 229 -22.98 59.99 -38.60
N GLY A 230 -21.85 59.81 -39.29
CA GLY A 230 -21.36 58.50 -39.69
C GLY A 230 -20.86 57.73 -38.47
N ALA A 231 -21.16 56.43 -38.41
CA ALA A 231 -20.47 55.52 -37.52
C ALA A 231 -19.15 55.12 -38.18
N THR A 232 -18.02 55.44 -37.56
CA THR A 232 -16.70 55.00 -38.02
C THR A 232 -16.33 53.73 -37.27
N GLU A 233 -15.89 52.72 -38.00
CA GLU A 233 -15.41 51.47 -37.44
C GLU A 233 -13.91 51.34 -37.68
N SER A 234 -13.17 51.08 -36.61
CA SER A 234 -11.74 50.79 -36.66
C SER A 234 -11.47 49.42 -36.07
N PHE A 235 -10.69 48.61 -36.78
CA PHE A 235 -10.21 47.32 -36.29
C PHE A 235 -8.78 47.46 -35.79
N SER A 236 -8.48 46.89 -34.62
CA SER A 236 -7.14 46.87 -34.03
C SER A 236 -6.84 45.47 -33.53
N ASP A 237 -5.68 44.94 -33.91
CA ASP A 237 -5.19 43.65 -33.41
C ASP A 237 -4.54 43.87 -32.04
N GLN A 238 -5.05 43.21 -31.01
CA GLN A 238 -4.55 43.29 -29.64
C GLN A 238 -4.08 41.92 -29.14
N ARG A 239 -3.03 41.92 -28.31
CA ARG A 239 -2.54 40.70 -27.66
C ARG A 239 -3.41 40.39 -26.44
N ARG A 240 -4.00 39.19 -26.39
CA ARG A 240 -4.79 38.70 -25.26
C ARG A 240 -4.26 37.35 -24.79
N ALA A 241 -4.30 37.07 -23.49
CA ALA A 241 -4.09 35.70 -23.01
C ALA A 241 -5.03 34.72 -23.71
N LEU A 242 -4.54 33.52 -24.03
CA LEU A 242 -5.38 32.47 -24.61
C LEU A 242 -6.56 32.18 -23.68
N MET A 243 -6.28 32.12 -22.38
CA MET A 243 -7.24 32.05 -21.30
C MET A 243 -6.76 32.96 -20.17
N LEU A 244 -7.62 33.86 -19.68
CA LEU A 244 -7.32 34.75 -18.55
C LEU A 244 -7.26 33.94 -17.26
N PRO A 245 -6.49 34.37 -16.24
CA PRO A 245 -6.44 33.67 -14.95
C PRO A 245 -7.82 33.44 -14.32
N GLN A 246 -8.75 34.39 -14.47
CA GLN A 246 -10.14 34.23 -14.01
C GLN A 246 -10.90 33.15 -14.78
N GLU A 247 -10.73 33.07 -16.10
CA GLU A 247 -11.36 32.05 -16.95
C GLU A 247 -10.84 30.64 -16.60
N ILE A 248 -9.56 30.53 -16.24
CA ILE A 248 -8.95 29.26 -15.79
C ILE A 248 -9.52 28.83 -14.43
N LYS A 249 -9.75 29.77 -13.51
CA LYS A 249 -10.35 29.47 -12.20
C LYS A 249 -11.84 29.12 -12.30
N GLU A 250 -12.51 29.61 -13.34
CA GLU A 250 -13.91 29.32 -13.65
C GLU A 250 -14.09 28.04 -14.47
N LEU A 251 -13.01 27.30 -14.78
CA LEU A 251 -13.10 26.00 -15.44
C LEU A 251 -14.04 25.05 -14.67
N ASP A 252 -14.98 24.47 -15.41
CA ASP A 252 -15.90 23.47 -14.87
C ASP A 252 -15.14 22.27 -14.29
N ARG A 253 -15.74 21.63 -13.28
CA ARG A 253 -15.15 20.45 -12.61
C ARG A 253 -14.91 19.28 -13.54
N ASP A 254 -15.67 19.20 -14.63
CA ASP A 254 -15.57 18.14 -15.63
C ASP A 254 -14.61 18.53 -16.78
N LYS A 255 -13.88 19.66 -16.67
CA LYS A 255 -12.89 20.09 -17.66
C LYS A 255 -11.46 19.99 -17.13
N GLU A 256 -10.54 19.79 -18.06
CA GLU A 256 -9.10 19.81 -17.83
C GLU A 256 -8.37 20.40 -19.04
N ILE A 257 -7.16 20.91 -18.83
CA ILE A 257 -6.30 21.41 -19.88
C ILE A 257 -5.10 20.48 -20.01
N ILE A 258 -4.90 19.92 -21.19
CA ILE A 258 -3.75 19.07 -21.49
C ILE A 258 -2.72 19.90 -22.26
N LEU A 259 -1.52 19.99 -21.69
CA LEU A 259 -0.34 20.53 -22.33
C LEU A 259 0.56 19.36 -22.71
N LEU A 260 0.85 19.22 -24.00
CA LEU A 260 1.78 18.22 -24.52
C LEU A 260 2.82 18.96 -25.35
N GLU A 261 4.09 18.60 -25.20
CA GLU A 261 5.18 19.16 -26.00
C GLU A 261 4.86 19.13 -27.49
N ASN A 262 5.24 20.20 -28.19
CA ASN A 262 5.04 20.39 -29.63
C ASN A 262 3.57 20.33 -30.10
N THR A 263 2.61 20.48 -29.19
CA THR A 263 1.17 20.45 -29.49
C THR A 263 0.50 21.72 -28.94
N LYS A 264 -0.60 22.15 -29.58
CA LYS A 264 -1.42 23.24 -29.03
C LYS A 264 -2.10 22.76 -27.74
N PRO A 265 -2.33 23.64 -26.74
CA PRO A 265 -3.12 23.29 -25.56
C PRO A 265 -4.48 22.71 -25.93
N ILE A 266 -4.88 21.64 -25.25
CA ILE A 266 -6.16 20.94 -25.49
C ILE A 266 -7.05 21.18 -24.28
N LEU A 267 -8.24 21.75 -24.49
CA LEU A 267 -9.29 21.76 -23.49
C LEU A 267 -10.10 20.46 -23.64
N ALA A 268 -10.04 19.58 -22.64
CA ALA A 268 -10.65 18.26 -22.66
C ALA A 268 -11.73 18.10 -21.58
N ASP A 269 -12.63 17.14 -21.81
CA ASP A 269 -13.58 16.64 -20.81
C ASP A 269 -12.92 15.54 -19.98
N ARG A 270 -13.10 15.60 -18.66
CA ARG A 270 -12.55 14.61 -17.73
C ARG A 270 -13.25 13.27 -17.90
N ILE A 271 -12.45 12.22 -17.84
CA ILE A 271 -12.95 10.85 -17.81
C ILE A 271 -13.26 10.49 -16.35
N CYS A 272 -14.54 10.28 -16.03
CA CYS A 272 -14.97 9.73 -14.75
C CYS A 272 -15.19 8.22 -14.89
N TYR A 273 -14.32 7.39 -14.31
CA TYR A 273 -14.34 5.93 -14.52
C TYR A 273 -15.69 5.29 -14.18
N TRP A 274 -16.43 5.82 -13.20
CA TRP A 274 -17.74 5.30 -12.77
C TRP A 274 -18.91 5.73 -13.68
N ARG A 275 -18.71 6.73 -14.55
CA ARG A 275 -19.71 7.18 -15.53
C ARG A 275 -19.53 6.51 -16.89
N ASP A 276 -18.32 6.06 -17.20
CA ASP A 276 -17.96 5.50 -18.50
C ASP A 276 -18.08 3.96 -18.51
N ARG A 277 -18.86 3.44 -19.48
CA ARG A 277 -19.10 2.01 -19.64
C ARG A 277 -17.83 1.20 -19.90
N ALA A 278 -16.85 1.78 -20.60
CA ALA A 278 -15.61 1.11 -20.95
C ALA A 278 -14.70 0.87 -19.74
N PHE A 279 -14.84 1.70 -18.69
CA PHE A 279 -14.08 1.56 -17.44
C PHE A 279 -14.85 0.79 -16.37
N THR A 280 -16.15 1.06 -16.21
CA THR A 280 -17.00 0.28 -15.30
C THR A 280 -16.99 -1.21 -15.62
N SER A 281 -16.93 -1.61 -16.90
CA SER A 281 -16.81 -3.02 -17.29
C SER A 281 -15.46 -3.66 -16.95
N ARG A 282 -14.47 -2.89 -16.49
CA ARG A 282 -13.12 -3.36 -16.10
C ARG A 282 -12.90 -3.32 -14.59
N VAL A 283 -13.89 -2.84 -13.83
CA VAL A 283 -13.83 -2.88 -12.37
C VAL A 283 -13.90 -4.34 -11.95
N MET A 284 -12.91 -4.79 -11.18
CA MET A 284 -12.81 -6.13 -10.63
C MET A 284 -12.78 -6.02 -9.11
N ASP A 285 -13.17 -7.10 -8.43
CA ASP A 285 -13.04 -7.18 -6.98
C ASP A 285 -11.57 -7.07 -6.57
N ALA A 286 -11.35 -6.49 -5.39
CA ALA A 286 -10.00 -6.39 -4.84
C ALA A 286 -9.42 -7.79 -4.62
N PRO A 287 -8.12 -8.00 -4.92
CA PRO A 287 -7.48 -9.28 -4.65
C PRO A 287 -7.50 -9.57 -3.15
N ALA A 288 -7.77 -10.82 -2.78
CA ALA A 288 -7.66 -11.26 -1.39
C ALA A 288 -6.18 -11.26 -0.97
N VAL A 289 -5.83 -10.42 0.00
CA VAL A 289 -4.49 -10.35 0.58
C VAL A 289 -4.51 -11.15 1.90
N PRO A 290 -3.75 -12.26 2.02
CA PRO A 290 -3.65 -13.01 3.27
C PRO A 290 -3.16 -12.12 4.41
N ALA A 291 -3.77 -12.26 5.59
CA ALA A 291 -3.29 -11.59 6.78
C ALA A 291 -1.89 -12.12 7.16
N LEU A 292 -1.03 -11.22 7.63
CA LEU A 292 0.32 -11.55 8.04
C LEU A 292 0.27 -12.27 9.40
N ASP A 293 0.81 -13.48 9.46
CA ASP A 293 0.91 -14.26 10.70
C ASP A 293 2.11 -13.75 11.54
N LEU A 294 1.83 -12.70 12.32
CA LEU A 294 2.83 -12.05 13.17
C LEU A 294 3.30 -12.96 14.30
N VAL A 295 2.43 -13.84 14.82
CA VAL A 295 2.80 -14.67 15.97
C VAL A 295 3.80 -15.74 15.54
N ARG A 296 3.53 -16.42 14.42
CA ARG A 296 4.49 -17.35 13.81
C ARG A 296 5.80 -16.65 13.47
N PHE A 297 5.73 -15.45 12.88
CA PHE A 297 6.93 -14.71 12.52
C PHE A 297 7.78 -14.33 13.74
N SER A 298 7.17 -13.83 14.82
CA SER A 298 7.85 -13.56 16.08
C SER A 298 8.46 -14.82 16.69
N ALA A 299 7.73 -15.95 16.67
CA ALA A 299 8.25 -17.23 17.16
C ALA A 299 9.47 -17.71 16.35
N GLN A 300 9.48 -17.50 15.03
CA GLN A 300 10.64 -17.80 14.17
C GLN A 300 11.85 -16.95 14.54
N ILE A 301 11.67 -15.64 14.68
CA ILE A 301 12.76 -14.71 15.00
C ILE A 301 13.36 -15.02 16.36
N GLU A 302 12.52 -15.29 17.36
CA GLU A 302 12.94 -15.55 18.73
C GLU A 302 13.46 -16.98 18.92
N GLN A 303 13.55 -17.77 17.84
CA GLN A 303 13.92 -19.19 17.86
C GLN A 303 13.08 -20.01 18.86
N ARG A 304 11.80 -19.64 19.01
CA ARG A 304 10.81 -20.34 19.83
C ARG A 304 10.09 -21.43 19.05
N LEU A 305 10.59 -21.81 17.88
CA LEU A 305 10.10 -22.97 17.14
C LEU A 305 11.06 -24.14 17.35
N ARG A 306 10.51 -25.29 17.77
CA ARG A 306 11.19 -26.57 17.74
C ARG A 306 10.28 -27.61 17.11
N GLU A 307 10.87 -28.62 16.48
CA GLU A 307 10.14 -29.80 16.06
C GLU A 307 9.61 -30.52 17.32
N LEU A 308 8.37 -31.01 17.24
CA LEU A 308 7.82 -31.88 18.27
C LEU A 308 8.60 -33.19 18.23
N SER A 309 9.11 -33.61 19.37
CA SER A 309 9.65 -34.96 19.53
C SER A 309 8.54 -35.91 19.95
N ASP A 310 8.74 -37.21 19.70
CA ASP A 310 7.81 -38.26 20.14
C ASP A 310 7.56 -38.18 21.66
N ASP A 311 8.56 -37.75 22.44
CA ASP A 311 8.46 -37.52 23.89
C ASP A 311 7.51 -36.37 24.30
N ASP A 312 7.12 -35.50 23.37
CA ASP A 312 6.19 -34.39 23.66
C ASP A 312 4.72 -34.81 23.56
N VAL A 313 4.45 -35.99 23.00
CA VAL A 313 3.12 -36.56 22.79
C VAL A 313 2.96 -37.74 23.74
N ASP A 314 1.95 -37.67 24.61
CA ASP A 314 1.59 -38.79 25.45
C ASP A 314 1.07 -39.94 24.58
N GLU A 315 1.80 -41.06 24.56
CA GLU A 315 1.47 -42.24 23.76
C GLU A 315 0.09 -42.85 24.09
N GLN A 316 -0.47 -42.58 25.27
CA GLN A 316 -1.75 -43.13 25.72
C GLN A 316 -2.94 -42.21 25.43
N THR A 317 -2.73 -40.90 25.47
CA THR A 317 -3.80 -39.90 25.31
C THR A 317 -3.73 -39.15 23.98
N GLY A 318 -2.57 -39.15 23.32
CA GLY A 318 -2.28 -38.33 22.14
C GLY A 318 -2.13 -36.84 22.46
N GLU A 319 -2.14 -36.46 23.75
CA GLU A 319 -2.06 -35.07 24.19
C GLU A 319 -0.62 -34.59 24.36
N LEU A 320 -0.40 -33.28 24.18
CA LEU A 320 0.91 -32.66 24.36
C LEU A 320 1.21 -32.44 25.85
N THR A 321 2.18 -33.17 26.40
CA THR A 321 2.43 -33.19 27.87
C THR A 321 3.61 -32.33 28.33
N HIS A 322 4.49 -31.89 27.40
CA HIS A 322 5.74 -31.19 27.73
C HIS A 322 5.99 -29.89 26.95
N VAL A 323 4.96 -29.33 26.31
CA VAL A 323 5.11 -28.10 25.54
C VAL A 323 4.78 -26.88 26.41
N ARG A 324 5.79 -26.07 26.76
CA ARG A 324 5.59 -24.79 27.46
C ARG A 324 4.80 -23.83 26.56
N ALA A 325 3.87 -23.06 27.14
CA ALA A 325 3.04 -22.08 26.43
C ALA A 325 3.85 -21.07 25.58
N ASP A 326 5.10 -20.84 25.97
CA ASP A 326 6.10 -20.01 25.28
C ASP A 326 6.42 -20.51 23.83
N TYR A 327 6.12 -21.77 23.50
CA TYR A 327 6.46 -22.46 22.23
C TYR A 327 5.22 -22.88 21.40
N LEU A 328 4.01 -22.48 21.79
CA LEU A 328 2.75 -23.00 21.26
C LEU A 328 1.95 -21.96 20.48
N GLU A 329 2.24 -21.82 19.19
CA GLU A 329 1.21 -21.54 18.18
C GLU A 329 1.43 -22.44 16.96
N LEU A 330 1.22 -23.74 17.18
CA LEU A 330 1.05 -24.71 16.11
C LEU A 330 -0.28 -25.44 16.34
N VAL A 331 -1.38 -24.74 16.09
CA VAL A 331 -2.58 -25.38 15.52
C VAL A 331 -2.61 -25.03 14.03
N HIS A 332 -1.55 -25.46 13.32
CA HIS A 332 -1.41 -25.26 11.88
C HIS A 332 -1.96 -26.44 11.07
N ALA A 333 -2.68 -27.37 11.71
CA ALA A 333 -3.32 -28.51 11.04
C ALA A 333 -4.67 -28.16 10.40
N TRP A 334 -5.09 -26.88 10.38
CA TRP A 334 -6.28 -26.46 9.64
C TRP A 334 -5.89 -25.75 8.35
N ASP A 335 -5.88 -26.49 7.23
CA ASP A 335 -5.89 -25.88 5.90
C ASP A 335 -7.35 -25.64 5.47
N LEU A 336 -7.77 -24.37 5.47
CA LEU A 336 -9.09 -23.95 4.99
C LEU A 336 -9.36 -24.34 3.52
N ARG A 337 -8.33 -24.74 2.77
CA ARG A 337 -8.46 -25.24 1.39
C ARG A 337 -8.95 -26.69 1.31
N GLU A 338 -8.99 -27.43 2.42
CA GLU A 338 -9.55 -28.79 2.48
C GLU A 338 -11.07 -28.81 2.74
N LEU A 339 -11.67 -27.67 3.12
CA LEU A 339 -13.13 -27.56 3.22
C LEU A 339 -13.77 -27.50 1.82
N PRO A 340 -14.89 -28.20 1.60
CA PRO A 340 -15.70 -28.00 0.41
C PRO A 340 -16.06 -26.51 0.28
N GLN A 341 -15.77 -25.92 -0.89
CA GLN A 341 -16.04 -24.48 -1.13
C GLN A 341 -17.53 -24.13 -1.03
N THR A 342 -18.41 -25.14 -1.09
CA THR A 342 -19.86 -25.05 -0.93
C THR A 342 -20.36 -26.27 -0.14
N LEU A 343 -21.28 -26.03 0.80
CA LEU A 343 -21.89 -27.08 1.64
C LEU A 343 -23.10 -27.75 0.96
N ASP A 344 -23.53 -27.25 -0.20
CA ASP A 344 -24.77 -27.64 -0.87
C ASP A 344 -24.79 -29.10 -1.38
N ASN A 345 -23.61 -29.74 -1.47
CA ASN A 345 -23.45 -31.12 -1.96
C ASN A 345 -22.78 -32.07 -0.96
N VAL A 346 -22.65 -31.67 0.31
CA VAL A 346 -22.06 -32.52 1.35
C VAL A 346 -23.17 -33.30 2.02
N SER A 347 -23.15 -34.63 1.91
CA SER A 347 -24.11 -35.47 2.62
C SER A 347 -23.93 -35.36 4.14
N CYS A 348 -24.99 -35.62 4.91
CA CYS A 348 -24.89 -35.62 6.38
C CYS A 348 -23.83 -36.60 6.90
N GLU A 349 -23.61 -37.70 6.17
CA GLU A 349 -22.60 -38.71 6.50
C GLU A 349 -21.18 -38.20 6.24
N GLU A 350 -20.94 -37.47 5.15
CA GLU A 350 -19.66 -36.82 4.85
C GLU A 350 -19.36 -35.67 5.82
N ALA A 351 -20.39 -34.87 6.18
CA ALA A 351 -20.26 -33.82 7.18
C ALA A 351 -19.92 -34.40 8.56
N ALA A 352 -20.58 -35.48 8.97
CA ALA A 352 -20.31 -36.18 10.22
C ALA A 352 -18.90 -36.80 10.22
N ALA A 353 -18.48 -37.43 9.13
CA ALA A 353 -17.14 -37.98 8.98
C ALA A 353 -16.05 -36.89 9.03
N TYR A 354 -16.33 -35.70 8.48
CA TYR A 354 -15.41 -34.56 8.55
C TYR A 354 -15.26 -34.05 9.98
N VAL A 355 -16.37 -33.90 10.70
CA VAL A 355 -16.40 -33.46 12.09
C VAL A 355 -15.70 -34.48 13.00
N ASP A 356 -15.97 -35.77 12.80
CA ASP A 356 -15.36 -36.85 13.58
C ASP A 356 -13.85 -36.93 13.32
N ARG A 357 -13.43 -36.88 12.06
CA ARG A 357 -12.01 -36.78 11.69
C ARG A 357 -11.34 -35.55 12.29
N HIS A 358 -12.01 -34.41 12.30
CA HIS A 358 -11.49 -33.16 12.86
C HIS A 358 -11.26 -33.24 14.37
N PHE A 359 -12.25 -33.70 15.13
CA PHE A 359 -12.11 -33.81 16.59
C PHE A 359 -11.13 -34.92 16.99
N THR A 360 -11.05 -36.00 16.20
CA THR A 360 -10.04 -37.04 16.37
C THR A 360 -8.62 -36.50 16.13
N LEU A 361 -8.43 -35.65 15.10
CA LEU A 361 -7.15 -34.99 14.83
C LEU A 361 -6.74 -33.98 15.91
N LEU A 362 -7.71 -33.41 16.64
CA LEU A 362 -7.48 -32.54 17.79
C LEU A 362 -7.26 -33.32 19.11
N GLY A 363 -7.19 -34.66 19.05
CA GLY A 363 -6.98 -35.51 20.22
C GLY A 363 -8.22 -35.67 21.11
N VAL A 364 -9.40 -35.23 20.66
CA VAL A 364 -10.64 -35.46 21.42
C VAL A 364 -10.98 -36.95 21.34
N PRO A 365 -11.16 -37.65 22.47
CA PRO A 365 -11.48 -39.07 22.47
C PRO A 365 -12.75 -39.34 21.65
N ALA A 366 -12.70 -40.34 20.76
CA ALA A 366 -13.81 -40.67 19.86
C ALA A 366 -15.15 -40.92 20.60
N ASP A 367 -15.08 -41.41 21.84
CA ASP A 367 -16.24 -41.60 22.71
C ASP A 367 -16.94 -40.28 23.09
N ASP A 368 -16.19 -39.20 23.28
CA ASP A 368 -16.72 -37.88 23.59
C ASP A 368 -17.35 -37.21 22.38
N VAL A 369 -16.74 -37.36 21.21
CA VAL A 369 -17.30 -36.92 19.93
C VAL A 369 -18.61 -37.67 19.64
N ALA A 370 -18.61 -38.99 19.81
CA ALA A 370 -19.81 -39.81 19.64
C ALA A 370 -20.89 -39.49 20.70
N ARG A 371 -20.53 -39.11 21.93
CA ARG A 371 -21.49 -38.64 22.95
C ARG A 371 -22.11 -37.29 22.56
N ALA A 372 -21.32 -36.35 22.05
CA ALA A 372 -21.79 -35.04 21.61
C ALA A 372 -22.70 -35.15 20.37
N ALA A 373 -22.32 -35.95 19.38
CA ALA A 373 -23.13 -36.22 18.18
C ALA A 373 -24.49 -36.84 18.53
N ARG A 374 -24.52 -37.80 19.47
CA ARG A 374 -25.77 -38.41 19.97
C ARG A 374 -26.67 -37.44 20.74
N ARG A 375 -26.10 -36.41 21.40
CA ARG A 375 -26.89 -35.36 22.07
C ARG A 375 -27.52 -34.41 21.06
N LEU A 376 -26.82 -34.08 19.99
CA LEU A 376 -27.32 -33.22 18.91
C LEU A 376 -28.40 -33.94 18.08
N ALA A 377 -28.21 -35.21 17.73
CA ALA A 377 -29.21 -36.01 17.02
C ALA A 377 -30.51 -36.19 17.83
N ARG A 378 -30.42 -36.28 19.17
CA ARG A 378 -31.58 -36.31 20.06
C ARG A 378 -32.29 -34.96 20.22
N GLY A 379 -31.66 -33.86 19.80
CA GLY A 379 -32.24 -32.52 19.81
C GLY A 379 -33.14 -32.24 18.59
N GLU A 380 -33.03 -33.02 17.52
CA GLU A 380 -33.81 -32.83 16.28
C GLU A 380 -35.14 -33.61 16.27
N ASP A 381 -35.28 -34.68 17.08
CA ASP A 381 -36.53 -35.44 17.21
C ASP A 381 -37.53 -34.86 18.25
N GLY A 382 -37.30 -33.64 18.73
CA GLY A 382 -37.96 -33.08 19.92
C GLY A 382 -38.69 -31.76 19.72
N MET A 383 -39.35 -31.53 18.58
CA MET A 383 -40.22 -30.36 18.41
C MET A 383 -41.46 -30.67 17.55
N THR A 384 -42.48 -31.30 18.14
CA THR A 384 -43.89 -30.94 17.90
C THR A 384 -44.72 -31.24 19.15
N ASP A 385 -45.49 -30.23 19.57
CA ASP A 385 -46.36 -30.18 20.73
C ASP A 385 -47.38 -31.32 20.79
N THR A 386 -47.58 -31.91 21.98
CA THR A 386 -48.88 -31.94 22.68
C THR A 386 -48.77 -32.66 24.03
N GLU A 387 -48.78 -31.90 25.13
CA GLU A 387 -49.54 -32.26 26.34
C GLU A 387 -49.64 -31.04 27.30
N THR A 388 -50.39 -30.03 26.86
CA THR A 388 -51.22 -29.26 27.78
C THR A 388 -52.51 -30.04 28.04
N GLY A 389 -52.42 -31.00 28.96
CA GLY A 389 -53.59 -31.55 29.63
C GLY A 389 -54.18 -30.49 30.56
N ALA A 390 -55.33 -29.95 30.17
CA ALA A 390 -56.08 -28.97 30.94
C ALA A 390 -56.32 -29.41 32.40
N ARG A 391 -55.87 -28.60 33.36
CA ARG A 391 -56.53 -28.46 34.66
C ARG A 391 -56.73 -26.99 34.99
N LYS A 392 -57.99 -26.56 34.82
CA LYS A 392 -58.58 -25.36 35.43
C LYS A 392 -58.20 -25.24 36.91
N ARG A 393 -57.81 -24.02 37.33
CA ARG A 393 -58.38 -23.29 38.48
C ARG A 393 -57.85 -21.86 38.52
N ASP A 394 -58.72 -20.90 38.20
CA ASP A 394 -58.76 -19.56 38.80
C ASP A 394 -59.10 -19.70 40.32
N PRO A 395 -58.92 -18.70 41.21
CA PRO A 395 -58.60 -17.30 40.98
C PRO A 395 -57.47 -16.71 41.87
N SER A 396 -57.16 -15.43 41.62
CA SER A 396 -56.32 -14.53 42.43
C SER A 396 -56.65 -14.51 43.94
N PRO A 397 -55.79 -13.90 44.78
CA PRO A 397 -56.04 -12.50 45.16
C PRO A 397 -54.79 -11.61 45.45
N VAL A 398 -54.89 -10.35 44.99
CA VAL A 398 -54.79 -9.07 45.75
C VAL A 398 -53.55 -8.66 46.59
N ALA A 399 -53.19 -7.37 46.39
CA ALA A 399 -52.51 -6.36 47.25
C ALA A 399 -50.98 -6.19 47.08
N ARG A 400 -50.46 -5.10 46.47
CA ARG A 400 -50.45 -3.64 46.80
C ARG A 400 -49.21 -3.21 47.61
N ALA A 401 -48.42 -2.31 47.01
CA ALA A 401 -47.80 -1.07 47.55
C ALA A 401 -46.60 -0.69 46.65
N SER A 402 -46.64 0.30 45.75
CA SER A 402 -46.72 1.78 45.88
C SER A 402 -45.36 2.49 46.01
N GLY A 403 -45.13 3.48 45.13
CA GLY A 403 -44.21 4.62 45.28
C GLY A 403 -43.09 4.66 44.22
N GLY A 404 -42.98 5.59 43.27
CA GLY A 404 -43.70 6.84 43.02
C GLY A 404 -42.84 8.09 43.26
N VAL A 405 -42.69 8.89 42.19
CA VAL A 405 -42.59 10.38 42.18
C VAL A 405 -41.17 10.93 42.44
N GLN A 406 -40.60 11.87 41.66
CA GLN A 406 -41.18 12.90 40.79
C GLN A 406 -40.28 13.17 39.58
#